data_AF-A0A349HMG1-F1
#
_entry.id   AF-A0A349HMG1-F1
#
_cell.length_a   1.000
_cell.length_b   1.000
_cell.length_c   1.000
_cell.angle_alpha   90.00
_cell.angle_beta   90.00
_cell.angle_gamma   90.00
#
_symmetry.space_group_name_H-M   'P 1'
#
loop_
_entity.id
_entity.type
_entity.pdbx_description
1 polymer ?
#
loop_
_entity_poly.entity_id
_entity_poly.type
_entity_poly.pdbx_seq_one_letter_code
_entity_poly.pdbx_strand_id
1 'polypeptide(L)'
;MAESKSINYQQFAKQGDILLAGGVVVILFVMLIPLPTMFIDFMLTVSISLGLVILITSMFLQSPLEFSIFPSLLLVTTLLRLALNVATTRAILLHGDEGTSAAGSVIQS
;
A
#
# COMPACT_ATOMS: atom_id res chain seq x y z
N MET A 1 -35.87 11.91 49.42
CA MET A 1 -34.76 10.94 49.57
C MET A 1 -34.58 10.27 48.21
N ALA A 2 -33.81 10.88 47.32
CA ALA A 2 -33.59 10.37 45.95
C ALA A 2 -32.10 10.20 45.74
N GLU A 3 -31.67 8.94 45.71
CA GLU A 3 -30.30 8.50 45.51
C GLU A 3 -29.90 8.80 44.05
N SER A 4 -29.20 9.91 43.84
CA SER A 4 -28.59 10.23 42.54
C SER A 4 -27.34 9.37 42.38
N LYS A 5 -27.52 8.21 41.75
CA LYS A 5 -26.45 7.33 41.29
C LYS A 5 -25.69 8.06 40.18
N SER A 6 -24.66 8.79 40.57
CA SER A 6 -23.76 9.49 39.65
C SER A 6 -23.01 8.47 38.79
N ILE A 7 -23.50 8.30 37.57
CA ILE A 7 -22.82 7.56 36.51
C ILE A 7 -21.45 8.21 36.31
N ASN A 8 -20.39 7.49 36.65
CA ASN A 8 -19.02 8.00 36.64
C ASN A 8 -18.45 8.00 35.21
N TYR A 9 -18.62 9.11 34.50
CA TYR A 9 -18.10 9.31 33.13
C TYR A 9 -16.56 9.40 33.06
N GLN A 10 -15.86 9.59 34.19
CA GLN A 10 -14.40 9.76 34.22
C GLN A 10 -13.64 8.45 34.01
N GLN A 11 -14.24 7.29 34.34
CA GLN A 11 -13.66 5.98 34.03
C GLN A 11 -13.78 5.62 32.54
N PHE A 12 -14.84 6.08 31.86
CA PHE A 12 -15.00 5.91 30.41
C PHE A 12 -14.00 6.73 29.59
N ALA A 13 -13.64 7.93 30.05
CA ALA A 13 -12.60 8.74 29.39
C ALA A 13 -11.20 8.10 29.51
N LYS A 14 -10.87 7.52 30.67
CA LYS A 14 -9.59 6.83 30.89
C LYS A 14 -9.49 5.47 30.19
N GLN A 15 -10.63 4.79 29.99
CA GLN A 15 -10.74 3.59 29.15
C GLN A 15 -10.80 3.91 27.65
N GLY A 16 -11.27 5.11 27.28
CA GLY A 16 -11.32 5.60 25.91
C GLY A 16 -9.93 5.64 25.28
N ASP A 17 -8.92 6.14 26.00
CA ASP A 17 -7.53 6.15 25.50
C ASP A 17 -6.98 4.73 25.30
N ILE A 18 -7.29 3.78 26.19
CA ILE A 18 -6.89 2.37 26.05
C ILE A 18 -7.64 1.69 24.89
N LEU A 19 -8.92 2.02 24.70
CA LEU A 19 -9.74 1.49 23.61
C LEU A 19 -9.30 2.05 22.25
N LEU A 20 -8.95 3.34 22.20
CA LEU A 20 -8.37 4.00 21.04
C LEU A 20 -6.97 3.45 20.74
N ALA A 21 -6.11 3.28 21.75
CA ALA A 21 -4.81 2.66 21.59
C ALA A 21 -4.92 1.21 21.09
N GLY A 22 -5.83 0.42 21.64
CA GLY A 22 -6.14 -0.93 21.17
C GLY A 22 -6.67 -0.94 19.73
N GLY A 23 -7.55 0.01 19.38
CA GLY A 23 -8.03 0.20 18.02
C GLY A 23 -6.91 0.52 17.02
N VAL A 24 -5.98 1.42 17.40
CA VAL A 24 -4.80 1.73 16.58
C VAL A 24 -3.91 0.51 16.41
N VAL A 25 -3.66 -0.27 17.46
CA VAL A 25 -2.86 -1.50 17.39
C VAL A 25 -3.52 -2.54 16.46
N VAL A 26 -4.84 -2.70 16.50
CA VAL A 26 -5.58 -3.59 15.59
C VAL A 26 -5.50 -3.12 14.14
N ILE A 27 -5.60 -1.82 13.90
CA ILE A 27 -5.46 -1.22 12.55
C ILE A 27 -4.03 -1.44 12.02
N LEU A 28 -3.02 -1.29 12.87
CA LEU A 28 -1.63 -1.61 12.53
C LEU A 28 -1.46 -3.11 12.20
N PHE A 29 -2.12 -4.01 12.93
CA PHE A 29 -2.11 -5.45 12.64
C PHE A 29 -2.73 -5.81 11.28
N VAL A 30 -3.81 -5.13 10.88
CA VAL A 30 -4.38 -5.27 9.52
C VAL A 30 -3.40 -4.73 8.46
N MET A 31 -2.67 -3.67 8.77
CA MET A 31 -1.52 -3.17 8.00
C MET A 31 -0.23 -4.00 8.20
N LEU A 32 -0.27 -5.14 8.90
CA LEU A 32 0.83 -6.12 8.92
C LEU A 32 0.55 -7.30 7.99
N ILE A 33 -0.69 -7.52 7.52
CA ILE A 33 -0.99 -8.63 6.60
C ILE A 33 -0.20 -8.42 5.29
N PRO A 34 0.84 -9.24 5.06
CA PRO A 34 1.76 -9.06 3.94
C PRO A 34 1.18 -9.73 2.71
N LEU A 35 1.22 -9.04 1.57
CA LEU A 35 0.93 -9.68 0.29
C LEU A 35 2.16 -10.50 -0.15
N PRO A 36 1.97 -11.72 -0.69
CA PRO A 36 3.06 -12.56 -1.13
C PRO A 36 3.89 -11.86 -2.23
N THR A 37 5.21 -11.87 -2.06
CA THR A 37 6.19 -11.18 -2.91
C THR A 37 6.09 -11.53 -4.40
N MET A 38 5.72 -12.77 -4.73
CA MET A 38 5.48 -13.22 -6.12
C MET A 38 4.43 -12.39 -6.85
N PHE A 39 3.37 -11.96 -6.15
CA PHE A 39 2.31 -11.15 -6.75
C PHE A 39 2.77 -9.72 -7.05
N ILE A 40 3.64 -9.16 -6.19
CA ILE A 40 4.20 -7.82 -6.36
C ILE A 40 5.15 -7.79 -7.56
N ASP A 41 6.04 -8.77 -7.71
CA ASP A 41 6.96 -8.87 -8.85
C ASP A 41 6.24 -8.98 -10.19
N PHE A 42 5.17 -9.78 -10.24
CA PHE A 42 4.33 -9.90 -11.43
C PHE A 42 3.66 -8.57 -11.78
N MET A 43 3.02 -7.91 -10.81
CA MET A 43 2.34 -6.63 -11.03
C MET A 43 3.30 -5.50 -11.41
N LEU A 44 4.50 -5.49 -10.83
CA LEU A 44 5.54 -4.51 -11.12
C LEU A 44 6.07 -4.66 -12.55
N THR A 45 6.28 -5.92 -12.98
CA THR A 45 6.62 -6.25 -14.37
C THR A 45 5.54 -5.77 -15.35
N VAL A 46 4.27 -6.08 -15.08
CA VAL A 46 3.11 -5.63 -15.91
C VAL A 46 3.06 -4.11 -16.02
N SER A 47 3.28 -3.40 -14.92
CA SER A 47 3.28 -1.94 -14.88
C SER A 47 4.36 -1.31 -15.79
N ILE A 48 5.57 -1.88 -15.80
CA ILE A 48 6.65 -1.44 -16.69
C ILE A 48 6.32 -1.79 -18.15
N SER A 49 5.82 -3.00 -18.41
CA SER A 49 5.40 -3.41 -19.76
C SER A 49 4.30 -2.53 -20.34
N LEU A 50 3.26 -2.21 -19.57
CA LEU A 50 2.19 -1.27 -19.99
C LEU A 50 2.75 0.13 -20.26
N GLY A 51 3.70 0.60 -19.44
CA GLY A 51 4.41 1.84 -19.70
C GLY A 51 5.12 1.86 -21.05
N LEU A 52 5.78 0.75 -21.39
CA LEU A 52 6.47 0.59 -22.67
C LEU A 52 5.49 0.57 -23.84
N VAL A 53 4.37 -0.16 -23.71
CA VAL A 53 3.31 -0.20 -24.73
C VAL A 53 2.74 1.19 -24.96
N ILE A 54 2.39 1.93 -23.90
CA ILE A 54 1.89 3.30 -24.02
C ILE A 54 2.91 4.21 -24.69
N LEU A 55 4.19 4.10 -24.35
CA LEU A 55 5.26 4.87 -24.97
C LEU A 55 5.32 4.62 -26.47
N ILE A 56 5.39 3.35 -26.87
CA ILE A 56 5.44 2.94 -28.28
C ILE A 56 4.17 3.39 -29.01
N THR A 57 2.99 3.11 -28.46
CA THR A 57 1.71 3.53 -29.04
C THR A 57 1.62 5.05 -29.20
N SER A 58 2.08 5.84 -28.22
CA SER A 58 2.07 7.30 -28.30
C SER A 58 3.00 7.85 -29.39
N MET A 59 4.08 7.14 -29.71
CA MET A 59 5.00 7.50 -30.78
C MET A 59 4.38 7.30 -32.18
N PHE A 60 3.44 6.37 -32.30
CA PHE A 60 2.75 6.04 -33.55
C PHE A 60 1.35 6.68 -33.70
N LEU A 61 0.89 7.44 -32.70
CA LEU A 61 -0.40 8.12 -32.71
C LEU A 61 -0.43 9.22 -33.78
N GLN A 62 -1.30 9.09 -34.80
CA GLN A 62 -1.40 10.07 -35.90
C GLN A 62 -2.58 11.04 -35.76
N SER A 63 -3.54 10.77 -34.86
CA SER A 63 -4.80 11.53 -34.76
C SER A 63 -5.06 12.12 -33.36
N PRO A 64 -5.47 13.40 -33.26
CA PRO A 64 -5.70 14.09 -31.98
C PRO A 64 -6.87 13.53 -31.13
N LEU A 65 -7.76 12.71 -31.72
CA LEU A 65 -8.85 12.03 -31.01
C LEU A 65 -8.33 10.95 -30.04
N GLU A 66 -7.23 10.27 -30.39
CA GLU A 66 -6.53 9.32 -29.52
C GLU A 66 -5.74 10.05 -28.41
N PHE A 67 -5.45 11.33 -28.62
CA PHE A 67 -4.79 12.20 -27.64
C PHE A 67 -5.69 12.51 -26.44
N SER A 68 -7.02 12.41 -26.54
CA SER A 68 -7.92 12.69 -25.41
C SER A 68 -7.96 11.55 -24.38
N ILE A 69 -7.73 10.30 -24.80
CA ILE A 69 -7.68 9.17 -23.87
C ILE A 69 -6.29 8.99 -23.26
N PHE A 70 -5.25 9.50 -23.95
CA PHE A 70 -3.86 9.40 -23.54
C PHE A 70 -3.58 9.93 -22.11
N PRO A 71 -3.99 11.15 -21.71
CA PRO A 71 -3.79 11.66 -20.35
C PRO A 71 -4.41 10.77 -19.28
N SER A 72 -5.61 10.23 -19.54
CA SER A 72 -6.30 9.35 -18.59
C SER A 72 -5.60 8.00 -18.43
N LEU A 73 -5.12 7.40 -19.53
CA LEU A 73 -4.34 6.16 -19.50
C LEU A 73 -3.00 6.36 -18.79
N LEU A 74 -2.34 7.49 -19.02
CA LEU A 74 -1.08 7.83 -18.37
C LEU A 74 -1.28 8.08 -16.87
N LEU A 75 -2.38 8.74 -16.47
CA LEU A 75 -2.75 8.92 -15.07
C LEU A 75 -2.98 7.57 -14.37
N VAL A 76 -3.80 6.70 -14.95
CA VAL A 76 -4.13 5.39 -14.36
C VAL A 76 -2.88 4.51 -14.22
N THR A 77 -2.03 4.46 -15.26
CA THR A 77 -0.78 3.68 -15.19
C THR A 77 0.22 4.25 -14.18
N THR A 78 0.24 5.57 -14.00
CA THR A 78 1.07 6.22 -12.97
C THR A 78 0.54 5.92 -11.56
N LEU A 79 -0.78 5.92 -11.35
CA LEU A 79 -1.39 5.54 -10.08
C LEU A 79 -1.15 4.06 -9.74
N LEU A 80 -1.24 3.16 -10.73
CA LEU A 80 -0.85 1.76 -10.59
C LEU A 80 0.61 1.63 -10.13
N ARG A 81 1.53 2.37 -10.75
CA ARG A 81 2.94 2.41 -10.31
C ARG A 81 3.07 2.87 -8.87
N LEU A 82 2.40 3.95 -8.48
CA LEU A 82 2.51 4.49 -7.12
C LEU A 82 2.01 3.48 -6.09
N ALA A 83 0.86 2.85 -6.34
CA ALA A 83 0.29 1.83 -5.46
C ALA A 83 1.21 0.61 -5.31
N LEU A 84 1.78 0.11 -6.41
CA LEU A 84 2.69 -1.02 -6.38
C LEU A 84 4.00 -0.68 -5.66
N ASN A 85 4.58 0.50 -5.90
CA ASN A 85 5.81 0.90 -5.20
C ASN A 85 5.60 1.05 -3.69
N VAL A 86 4.46 1.60 -3.24
CA VAL A 86 4.12 1.69 -1.81
C VAL A 86 3.87 0.30 -1.21
N ALA A 87 3.22 -0.60 -1.96
CA ALA A 87 3.04 -1.98 -1.53
C ALA A 87 4.38 -2.73 -1.42
N THR A 88 5.28 -2.54 -2.39
CA THR A 88 6.64 -3.11 -2.40
C THR A 88 7.46 -2.59 -1.23
N THR A 89 7.51 -1.27 -0.99
CA THR A 89 8.28 -0.72 0.14
C THR A 89 7.74 -1.18 1.47
N ARG A 90 6.41 -1.24 1.64
CA ARG A 90 5.80 -1.84 2.85
C ARG A 90 6.17 -3.32 2.99
N ALA A 91 6.09 -4.11 1.92
CA ALA A 91 6.45 -5.53 1.95
C ALA A 91 7.93 -5.75 2.27
N ILE A 92 8.83 -4.95 1.69
CA ILE A 92 10.27 -4.98 1.98
C ILE A 92 10.55 -4.56 3.42
N LEU A 93 9.92 -3.50 3.94
CA LEU A 93 10.13 -3.03 5.30
C LEU A 93 9.54 -3.98 6.37
N LEU A 94 8.48 -4.72 6.01
CA LEU A 94 7.87 -5.76 6.84
C LEU A 94 8.75 -7.01 6.98
N HIS A 95 9.47 -7.40 5.92
CA HIS A 95 10.37 -8.56 5.92
C HIS A 95 11.85 -8.15 6.02
N GLY A 96 12.16 -6.86 6.16
CA GLY A 96 13.52 -6.33 6.18
C GLY A 96 14.31 -6.70 7.43
N ASP A 97 13.62 -7.06 8.52
CA ASP A 97 14.21 -7.57 9.77
C ASP A 97 14.53 -9.09 9.73
N GLU A 98 14.21 -9.79 8.64
CA GLU A 98 14.66 -11.20 8.41
C GLU A 98 16.16 -11.30 8.02
N GLY A 99 16.88 -10.17 8.08
CA GLY A 99 18.32 -10.09 7.89
C GLY A 99 18.78 -10.22 6.44
N THR A 100 20.09 -10.08 6.22
CA THR A 100 20.78 -10.17 4.91
C THR A 100 20.54 -11.48 4.15
N SER A 101 19.82 -12.45 4.73
CA SER A 101 19.43 -13.72 4.11
C SER A 101 18.23 -13.57 3.16
N ALA A 102 17.32 -12.60 3.38
CA ALA A 102 16.17 -12.36 2.50
C ALA A 102 16.54 -11.69 1.16
N ALA A 103 17.70 -11.01 1.11
CA ALA A 103 18.27 -10.40 -0.09
C ALA A 103 19.09 -11.37 -0.97
N GLY A 104 19.26 -12.62 -0.52
CA GLY A 104 19.75 -13.70 -1.35
C GLY A 104 20.98 -14.41 -0.79
N SER A 105 20.91 -15.75 -0.83
CA SER A 105 22.05 -16.66 -0.80
C SER A 105 22.99 -16.53 -2.02
N VAL A 106 22.94 -15.40 -2.74
CA VAL A 106 23.76 -15.11 -3.94
C VAL A 106 24.95 -14.21 -3.64
N ILE A 107 25.00 -13.57 -2.45
CA ILE A 107 26.15 -12.74 -2.02
C ILE A 107 27.08 -13.50 -1.05
N GLN A 108 26.70 -14.73 -0.64
CA GLN A 108 27.57 -15.60 0.14
C GLN A 108 28.37 -16.53 -0.80
N SER A 109 29.34 -15.97 -1.52
CA SER A 109 30.46 -16.70 -2.11
C SER A 109 31.67 -15.77 -2.21
#